data_AF-A0A248VSV4-F1
#
_entry.id   AF-A0A248VSV4-F1
#
_cell.length_a   1.000
_cell.length_b   1.000
_cell.length_c   1.000
_cell.angle_alpha   90.00
_cell.angle_beta   90.00
_cell.angle_gamma   90.00
#
_symmetry.space_group_name_H-M   'P 1'
#
loop_
_entity.id
_entity.type
_entity.pdbx_description
1 polymer ?
#
loop_
_entity_poly.entity_id
_entity_poly.type
_entity_poly.pdbx_seq_one_letter_code
_entity_poly.pdbx_strand_id
1 'polypeptide(L)' 'MQLPSVDNFVKDPRLGITYNICAYRKLSGEEMMRAVQVFTQQQGGYRPRQGTVVKIFSVIGLNES' A
#
# COMPACT_ATOMS: atom_id res chain seq x y z
N MET A 1 -15.24 5.86 11.87
CA MET A 1 -14.63 6.02 10.52
C MET A 1 -14.88 4.74 9.75
N GLN A 2 -15.27 4.82 8.47
CA GLN A 2 -15.36 3.65 7.60
C GLN A 2 -13.96 3.23 7.15
N LEU A 3 -13.75 1.93 6.88
CA LEU A 3 -12.48 1.46 6.33
C LEU A 3 -12.32 1.94 4.88
N PRO A 4 -11.09 2.24 4.43
CA PRO A 4 -10.85 2.53 3.02
C PRO A 4 -11.20 1.31 2.17
N SER A 5 -11.86 1.55 1.04
CA SER A 5 -12.41 0.50 0.17
C SER A 5 -11.85 0.50 -1.25
N VAL A 6 -11.06 1.52 -1.62
CA VAL A 6 -10.50 1.63 -2.98
C VAL A 6 -9.14 0.93 -3.01
N ASP A 7 -9.07 -0.18 -3.74
CA ASP A 7 -7.84 -0.94 -3.95
C ASP A 7 -6.93 -0.29 -5.01
N ASN A 8 -5.64 -0.25 -4.70
CA ASN A 8 -4.56 0.25 -5.56
C ASN A 8 -3.40 -0.75 -5.51
N PHE A 9 -2.95 -1.22 -6.66
CA PHE A 9 -1.98 -2.33 -6.74
C PHE A 9 -0.62 -1.85 -7.22
N VAL A 10 0.42 -2.19 -6.46
CA VAL A 10 1.82 -2.07 -6.88
C VAL A 10 2.44 -3.47 -6.89
N LYS A 11 3.09 -3.83 -7.99
CA LYS A 11 3.89 -5.05 -8.07
C LYS A 11 5.35 -4.67 -7.99
N ASP A 12 6.08 -5.27 -7.05
CA ASP A 12 7.53 -5.26 -7.05
C ASP A 12 8.02 -6.56 -7.71
N PRO A 13 8.39 -6.54 -9.01
CA PRO A 13 8.84 -7.73 -9.71
C PRO A 13 10.21 -8.22 -9.22
N ARG A 14 11.02 -7.37 -8.57
CA ARG A 14 12.34 -7.77 -8.06
C ARG A 14 12.20 -8.64 -6.82
N LEU A 15 11.24 -8.31 -5.95
CA LEU A 15 10.94 -9.08 -4.74
C LEU A 15 9.81 -10.11 -4.96
N GLY A 16 9.11 -10.03 -6.09
CA GLY A 16 7.92 -10.82 -6.39
C GLY A 16 6.79 -10.59 -5.37
N ILE A 17 6.64 -9.36 -4.87
CA ILE A 17 5.61 -8.98 -3.89
C ILE A 17 4.56 -8.13 -4.60
N THR A 18 3.29 -8.34 -4.25
CA THR A 18 2.21 -7.44 -4.64
C THR A 18 1.70 -6.69 -3.42
N TYR A 19 1.70 -5.36 -3.47
CA TYR A 19 1.11 -4.50 -2.45
C TYR A 19 -0.29 -4.09 -2.92
N ASN A 20 -1.32 -4.45 -2.16
CA ASN A 20 -2.66 -3.89 -2.29
C ASN A 20 -2.85 -2.80 -1.24
N ILE A 21 -2.96 -1.55 -1.69
CA ILE A 21 -3.13 -0.37 -0.84
C ILE A 21 -4.60 0.04 -0.89
N CYS A 22 -5.32 -0.19 0.20
CA CYS A 22 -6.68 0.29 0.39
C CYS A 22 -6.64 1.74 0.86
N ALA A 23 -7.20 2.64 0.06
CA ALA A 23 -7.33 4.07 0.37
C ALA A 23 -8.77 4.55 0.16
N TYR A 24 -9.03 5.83 0.43
CA TYR A 24 -10.36 6.44 0.25
C TYR A 24 -10.59 6.91 -1.20
N ARG A 25 -9.54 6.93 -2.04
CA ARG A 25 -9.63 7.20 -3.48
C ARG A 25 -8.55 6.44 -4.25
N LYS A 26 -8.56 6.61 -5.58
CA LYS A 26 -7.45 6.17 -6.42
C LYS A 26 -6.18 6.97 -6.10
N LEU A 27 -5.08 6.25 -6.00
CA LEU A 27 -3.77 6.82 -5.67
C LEU A 27 -2.96 7.05 -6.94
N SER A 28 -2.17 8.11 -6.93
CA SER A 28 -1.11 8.32 -7.92
C SER A 28 0.03 7.30 -7.71
N GLY A 29 0.91 7.17 -8.70
CA GLY A 29 2.11 6.34 -8.58
C GLY A 29 2.98 6.73 -7.39
N GLU A 30 3.16 8.03 -7.16
CA GLU A 30 3.97 8.56 -6.06
C GLU A 30 3.34 8.26 -4.69
N GLU A 31 2.02 8.40 -4.57
CA GLU A 31 1.30 8.10 -3.33
C GLU A 31 1.36 6.61 -3.00
N MET A 32 1.23 5.75 -4.00
CA MET A 32 1.37 4.32 -3.82
C MET A 32 2.79 3.94 -3.36
N MET A 33 3.81 4.50 -4.00
CA MET A 33 5.21 4.25 -3.62
C MET A 33 5.51 4.76 -2.21
N ARG A 34 4.98 5.93 -1.83
CA ARG A 34 5.10 6.46 -0.46
C ARG A 34 4.43 5.53 0.55
N ALA A 35 3.24 5.00 0.26
CA ALA A 35 2.57 4.05 1.15
C ALA A 35 3.39 2.77 1.37
N VAL A 36 4.00 2.23 0.30
CA VAL A 36 4.90 1.06 0.39
C VAL A 36 6.16 1.37 1.20
N GLN A 37 6.75 2.56 1.02
CA GLN A 37 7.93 2.99 1.76
C GLN A 37 7.63 3.11 3.26
N VAL A 38 6.54 3.78 3.63
CA VAL A 38 6.09 3.91 5.03
C VAL A 38 5.84 2.54 5.65
N PHE A 39 5.13 1.66 4.95
CA PHE A 39 4.92 0.28 5.42
C PHE A 39 6.26 -0.43 5.67
N THR A 40 7.20 -0.35 4.71
CA THR A 40 8.51 -1.01 4.82
C THR A 40 9.31 -0.50 6.02
N GLN A 41 9.26 0.80 6.30
CA GLN A 41 9.90 1.40 7.47
C GLN A 41 9.26 0.93 8.79
N GLN A 42 7.92 0.86 8.84
CA GLN A 42 7.18 0.40 10.02
C GLN A 42 7.42 -1.08 10.35
N GLN A 43 7.68 -1.91 9.34
CA GLN A 43 7.95 -3.34 9.51
C GLN A 43 9.35 -3.65 10.06
N GLY A 44 10.20 -2.64 10.31
CA GLY A 44 11.49 -2.84 10.99
C GLY A 44 12.44 -3.78 10.25
N GLY A 45 12.33 -3.88 8.92
CA GLY A 45 13.16 -4.76 8.09
C GLY A 45 12.56 -6.15 7.83
N TYR A 46 11.38 -6.48 8.37
CA TYR A 46 10.63 -7.66 7.94
C TYR A 46 10.30 -7.54 6.45
N ARG A 47 10.74 -8.52 5.66
CA ARG A 47 10.43 -8.63 4.24
C ARG A 47 9.43 -9.77 4.01
N PRO A 48 8.27 -9.49 3.40
CA PRO A 48 7.33 -10.52 2.97
C PRO A 48 8.01 -11.53 2.05
N ARG A 49 7.52 -12.78 2.08
CA ARG A 49 8.02 -13.82 1.19
C ARG A 49 7.63 -13.53 -0.26
N GLN A 50 8.45 -13.97 -1.21
CA GLN A 50 8.11 -13.92 -2.63
C GLN A 50 6.75 -14.60 -2.89
N GLY A 51 5.95 -14.01 -3.78
CA GLY A 51 4.58 -14.46 -4.09
C GLY A 51 3.52 -13.95 -3.13
N THR A 52 3.89 -13.21 -2.07
CA THR A 52 2.94 -12.70 -1.08
C THR A 52 2.18 -11.48 -1.62
N VAL A 53 0.91 -11.39 -1.25
CA VAL A 53 0.11 -10.17 -1.36
C VAL A 53 0.05 -9.49 0.01
N VAL A 54 0.57 -8.27 0.11
CA VAL A 54 0.53 -7.46 1.32
C VAL A 54 -0.63 -6.47 1.22
N LYS A 55 -1.51 -6.44 2.22
CA LYS A 55 -2.60 -5.47 2.30
C LYS A 55 -2.23 -4.32 3.23
N ILE A 56 -2.22 -3.10 2.70
CA ILE A 56 -1.91 -1.86 3.43
C ILE A 56 -3.21 -1.05 3.55
N PHE A 57 -3.63 -0.74 4.78
CA PHE A 57 -4.72 0.20 5.02
C PHE A 57 -4.15 1.61 5.17
N SER A 58 -4.56 2.52 4.29
CA SER A 58 -4.05 3.88 4.22
C SER A 58 -5.13 4.90 4.57
N VAL A 59 -4.70 6.02 5.18
CA VAL A 59 -5.55 7.19 5.43
C VAL A 59 -5.50 8.21 4.29
N ILE A 60 -4.81 7.92 3.18
CA ILE A 60 -4.76 8.83 2.03
C ILE A 60 -6.16 8.99 1.41
N GLY A 61 -6.52 10.24 1.12
CA GLY A 61 -7.86 10.61 0.68
C GLY A 61 -8.89 10.71 1.80
N LEU A 62 -8.51 10.47 3.07
CA LEU A 62 -9.39 10.72 4.21
C LEU A 62 -9.54 12.23 4.37
N ASN A 63 -10.75 12.75 4.11
CA ASN A 63 -11.14 14.17 4.16
C ASN A 63 -10.75 15.02 2.95
N GLU A 64 -10.27 14.44 1.85
CA GLU A 64 -10.20 15.14 0.58
C GLU A 64 -11.63 15.20 0.03
N SER A 65 -12.24 16.39 0.15
CA SER A 65 -13.64 16.68 -0.23
C SER A 65 -13.74 17.01 -1.71
#